data_AF-A0A520HMZ7-F1
#
_entry.id   AF-A0A520HMZ7-F1
#
_cell.length_a   1.000
_cell.length_b   1.000
_cell.length_c   1.000
_cell.angle_alpha   90.00
_cell.angle_beta   90.00
_cell.angle_gamma   90.00
#
_symmetry.space_group_name_H-M   'P 1'
#
loop_
_entity.id
_entity.type
_entity.pdbx_description
1 polymer ?
#
loop_
_entity_poly.entity_id
_entity_poly.type
_entity_poly.pdbx_seq_one_letter_code
_entity_poly.pdbx_strand_id
1 'polypeptide(L)'
;MYKYDTYDQAIVDARVDEFRDQVARRIAGQMTEDQFKPLRLMNGLYLQLHAYMLRVAVPYGTLDSRQMHMLAHIARKYDRGYGHFTTRQNLQYNWIKLEDAPDILADLATVEMHAIQTSGNCIRNISSDQFAGATADEVEDPRPWAELLRQWSTFHPEFSYLPRKFKIAVIAAEEDRAAVKLHDIGLQMHRNDAGEIGFRVFVGGGMGRTPMIAPVIREFVAKADLLSYVEACLRVYNRYGRRDNIYKARIKILVHELGAAEYARQVEEEWAHVKTLGLDPPPGEFERIAAFFAPPAYAAGLSDEIDRNDPDFAAWLDRNV
;
A
#
# COMPACT_ATOMS: atom_id res chain seq x y z
N MET A 1 -9.49 -12.25 1.47
CA MET A 1 -8.61 -11.53 0.53
C MET A 1 -9.47 -11.00 -0.60
N TYR A 2 -9.23 -9.77 -1.05
CA TYR A 2 -9.89 -9.19 -2.22
C TYR A 2 -9.63 -10.02 -3.48
N LYS A 3 -10.68 -10.27 -4.26
CA LYS A 3 -10.60 -10.97 -5.57
C LYS A 3 -10.96 -9.98 -6.65
N TYR A 4 -10.27 -10.06 -7.78
CA TYR A 4 -10.50 -9.12 -8.87
C TYR A 4 -11.84 -9.41 -9.51
N ASP A 5 -12.59 -8.35 -9.78
CA ASP A 5 -13.72 -8.43 -10.69
C ASP A 5 -13.25 -8.24 -12.15
N THR A 6 -14.22 -8.18 -13.07
CA THR A 6 -13.92 -8.00 -14.49
C THR A 6 -13.27 -6.65 -14.81
N TYR A 7 -13.54 -5.61 -14.02
CA TYR A 7 -12.97 -4.28 -14.21
C TYR A 7 -11.54 -4.23 -13.67
N ASP A 8 -11.31 -4.78 -12.49
CA ASP A 8 -9.98 -4.93 -11.90
C ASP A 8 -9.05 -5.67 -12.86
N GLN A 9 -9.49 -6.82 -13.39
CA GLN A 9 -8.71 -7.60 -14.34
C GLN A 9 -8.44 -6.84 -15.65
N ALA A 10 -9.48 -6.22 -16.23
CA ALA A 10 -9.33 -5.46 -17.47
C ALA A 10 -8.35 -4.30 -17.34
N ILE A 11 -8.32 -3.63 -16.17
CA ILE A 11 -7.37 -2.56 -15.86
C ILE A 11 -5.93 -3.09 -15.84
N VAL A 12 -5.71 -4.24 -15.19
CA VAL A 12 -4.38 -4.86 -15.12
C VAL A 12 -3.92 -5.32 -16.50
N ASP A 13 -4.80 -5.97 -17.27
CA ASP A 13 -4.49 -6.44 -18.63
C ASP A 13 -4.15 -5.26 -19.57
N ALA A 14 -4.97 -4.21 -19.55
CA ALA A 14 -4.69 -2.99 -20.31
C ALA A 14 -3.35 -2.36 -19.94
N ARG A 15 -2.99 -2.41 -18.66
CA ARG A 15 -1.70 -1.89 -18.18
C ARG A 15 -0.51 -2.75 -18.64
N VAL A 16 -0.69 -4.07 -18.73
CA VAL A 16 0.31 -4.98 -19.31
C VAL A 16 0.55 -4.63 -20.77
N ASP A 17 -0.51 -4.46 -21.56
CA ASP A 17 -0.43 -4.13 -22.98
C ASP A 17 0.22 -2.75 -23.21
N GLU A 18 -0.18 -1.76 -22.42
CA GLU A 18 0.43 -0.43 -22.45
C GLU A 18 1.93 -0.50 -22.15
N PHE A 19 2.34 -1.25 -21.12
CA PHE A 19 3.75 -1.38 -20.78
C PHE A 19 4.54 -2.17 -21.84
N ARG A 20 3.92 -3.16 -22.48
CA ARG A 20 4.51 -3.91 -23.59
C ARG A 20 4.83 -3.01 -24.77
N ASP A 21 3.91 -2.13 -25.17
CA ASP A 21 4.17 -1.10 -26.20
C ASP A 21 5.34 -0.18 -25.79
N GLN A 22 5.32 0.31 -24.54
CA GLN A 22 6.37 1.20 -24.02
C GLN A 22 7.75 0.55 -24.07
N VAL A 23 7.84 -0.74 -23.69
CA VAL A 23 9.08 -1.54 -23.77
C VAL A 23 9.51 -1.73 -25.23
N ALA A 24 8.59 -2.08 -26.13
CA ALA A 24 8.88 -2.26 -27.55
C ALA A 24 9.46 -0.98 -28.17
N ARG A 25 8.84 0.17 -27.90
CA ARG A 25 9.33 1.49 -28.35
C ARG A 25 10.70 1.84 -27.76
N ARG A 26 10.94 1.48 -26.49
CA ARG A 26 12.24 1.68 -25.82
C ARG A 26 13.35 0.84 -26.46
N ILE A 27 13.06 -0.41 -26.81
CA ILE A 27 14.00 -1.33 -27.47
C ILE A 27 14.25 -0.87 -28.91
N ALA A 28 13.22 -0.41 -29.63
CA ALA A 28 13.34 0.11 -30.99
C ALA A 28 14.04 1.48 -31.09
N GLY A 29 14.44 2.09 -29.97
CA GLY A 29 15.08 3.41 -29.94
C GLY A 29 14.14 4.59 -30.19
N GLN A 30 12.82 4.37 -30.18
CA GLN A 30 11.79 5.39 -30.39
C GLN A 30 11.44 6.16 -29.10
N MET A 31 11.98 5.73 -27.97
CA MET A 31 11.80 6.36 -26.66
C MET A 31 13.13 6.39 -25.93
N THR A 32 13.53 7.58 -25.46
CA THR A 32 14.78 7.73 -24.69
C THR A 32 14.64 7.12 -23.29
N GLU A 33 15.77 6.86 -22.61
CA GLU A 33 15.72 6.38 -21.22
C GLU A 33 15.04 7.39 -20.30
N ASP A 34 15.22 8.70 -20.51
CA ASP A 34 14.58 9.73 -19.68
C ASP A 34 13.07 9.77 -19.84
N GLN A 35 12.57 9.54 -21.06
CA GLN A 35 11.13 9.39 -21.33
C GLN A 35 10.57 8.09 -20.76
N PHE A 36 11.33 7.00 -20.87
CA PHE A 36 10.90 5.67 -20.41
C PHE A 36 10.96 5.51 -18.89
N LYS A 37 11.91 6.16 -18.23
CA LYS A 37 12.15 6.09 -16.79
C LYS A 37 10.87 6.27 -15.95
N PRO A 38 10.05 7.33 -16.10
CA PRO A 38 8.82 7.45 -15.32
C PRO A 38 7.85 6.28 -15.58
N LEU A 39 7.74 5.79 -16.82
CA LEU A 39 6.84 4.72 -17.22
C LEU A 39 7.23 3.37 -16.60
N ARG A 40 8.50 2.97 -16.74
CA ARG A 40 9.00 1.72 -16.13
C ARG A 40 8.97 1.76 -14.61
N LEU A 41 9.18 2.94 -14.01
CA LEU A 41 9.07 3.12 -12.58
C LEU A 41 7.62 3.02 -12.09
N MET A 42 6.61 3.33 -12.90
CA MET A 42 5.21 3.07 -12.51
C MET A 42 4.84 1.59 -12.62
N ASN A 43 5.62 0.79 -13.35
CA ASN A 43 5.46 -0.67 -13.47
C ASN A 43 6.48 -1.45 -12.61
N GLY A 44 7.06 -0.80 -11.60
CA GLY A 44 7.94 -1.49 -10.64
C GLY A 44 9.33 -1.84 -11.13
N LEU A 45 9.72 -1.38 -12.33
CA LEU A 45 10.96 -1.78 -12.98
C LEU A 45 12.06 -0.71 -12.80
N TYR A 46 13.01 -1.00 -11.91
CA TYR A 46 14.17 -0.17 -11.58
C TYR A 46 15.44 -0.68 -12.26
N LEU A 47 16.07 0.13 -13.11
CA LEU A 47 17.41 -0.15 -13.62
C LEU A 47 18.44 -0.07 -12.47
N GLN A 48 19.08 -1.20 -12.18
CA GLN A 48 20.28 -1.30 -11.36
C GLN A 48 21.53 -1.23 -12.26
N LEU A 49 22.73 -1.47 -11.70
CA LEU A 49 23.98 -1.36 -12.45
C LEU A 49 24.07 -2.35 -13.63
N HIS A 50 23.52 -3.56 -13.47
CA HIS A 50 23.68 -4.67 -14.43
C HIS A 50 22.37 -5.26 -14.97
N ALA A 51 21.25 -5.00 -14.31
CA ALA A 51 19.95 -5.60 -14.65
C ALA A 51 18.81 -4.75 -14.09
N TYR A 52 17.57 -5.11 -14.43
CA TYR A 52 16.41 -4.50 -13.80
C TYR A 52 15.98 -5.26 -12.55
N MET A 53 15.67 -4.50 -11.50
CA MET A 53 14.88 -4.97 -10.38
C MET A 53 13.40 -4.76 -10.68
N LEU A 54 12.60 -5.82 -10.58
CA LEU A 54 11.15 -5.76 -10.66
C LEU A 54 10.56 -5.91 -9.26
N ARG A 55 9.74 -4.96 -8.84
CA ARG A 55 8.97 -5.05 -7.60
C ARG A 55 7.52 -5.41 -7.88
N VAL A 56 7.09 -6.55 -7.36
CA VAL A 56 5.70 -7.00 -7.37
C VAL A 56 4.95 -6.37 -6.21
N ALA A 57 3.72 -5.92 -6.44
CA ALA A 57 2.82 -5.44 -5.41
C ALA A 57 2.17 -6.62 -4.67
N VAL A 58 2.19 -6.56 -3.35
CA VAL A 58 1.48 -7.46 -2.46
C VAL A 58 0.65 -6.58 -1.52
N PRO A 59 -0.59 -6.24 -1.93
CA PRO A 59 -1.48 -5.40 -1.13
C PRO A 59 -1.57 -5.88 0.32
N TYR A 60 -1.34 -4.97 1.27
CA TYR A 60 -1.41 -5.21 2.72
C TYR A 60 -0.75 -6.52 3.20
N GLY A 61 0.25 -7.01 2.46
CA GLY A 61 0.99 -8.21 2.78
C GLY A 61 0.23 -9.53 2.70
N THR A 62 -0.96 -9.58 2.10
CA THR A 62 -1.75 -10.82 1.99
C THR A 62 -1.53 -11.49 0.65
N LEU A 63 -1.27 -12.81 0.66
CA LEU A 63 -1.08 -13.67 -0.50
C LEU A 63 -1.84 -14.97 -0.34
N ASP A 64 -2.32 -15.55 -1.45
CA ASP A 64 -2.80 -16.93 -1.49
C ASP A 64 -1.74 -17.91 -2.02
N SER A 65 -2.04 -19.20 -2.02
CA SER A 65 -1.12 -20.24 -2.50
C SER A 65 -0.86 -20.15 -4.01
N ARG A 66 -1.84 -19.77 -4.83
CA ARG A 66 -1.67 -19.64 -6.30
C ARG A 66 -0.68 -18.52 -6.61
N GLN A 67 -0.83 -17.39 -5.92
CA GLN A 67 0.05 -16.25 -6.01
C GLN A 67 1.48 -16.61 -5.59
N MET A 68 1.63 -17.33 -4.47
CA MET A 68 2.95 -17.81 -4.04
C MET A 68 3.61 -18.76 -5.05
N HIS A 69 2.83 -19.66 -5.68
CA HIS A 69 3.32 -20.52 -6.75
C HIS A 69 3.75 -19.72 -8.00
N MET A 70 3.01 -18.67 -8.37
CA MET A 70 3.38 -17.78 -9.46
C MET A 70 4.66 -17.01 -9.16
N LEU A 71 4.82 -16.48 -7.95
CA LEU A 71 6.07 -15.83 -7.53
C LEU A 71 7.27 -16.81 -7.64
N ALA A 72 7.07 -18.08 -7.27
CA ALA A 72 8.09 -19.11 -7.43
C ALA A 72 8.36 -19.45 -8.92
N HIS A 73 7.33 -19.44 -9.77
CA HIS A 73 7.45 -19.61 -11.22
C HIS A 73 8.31 -18.49 -11.82
N ILE A 74 8.00 -17.24 -11.51
CA ILE A 74 8.74 -16.07 -12.01
C ILE A 74 10.20 -16.12 -11.58
N ALA A 75 10.46 -16.46 -10.31
CA ALA A 75 11.81 -16.61 -9.78
C ALA A 75 12.66 -17.59 -10.61
N ARG A 76 12.08 -18.75 -10.97
CA ARG A 76 12.78 -19.79 -11.73
C ARG A 76 12.89 -19.49 -13.23
N LYS A 77 11.87 -18.86 -13.82
CA LYS A 77 11.77 -18.62 -15.26
C LYS A 77 12.54 -17.38 -15.71
N TYR A 78 12.43 -16.28 -14.96
CA TYR A 78 12.92 -14.96 -15.40
C TYR A 78 14.03 -14.37 -14.52
N ASP A 79 14.25 -14.92 -13.33
CA ASP A 79 15.33 -14.50 -12.42
C ASP A 79 16.27 -15.72 -12.16
N ARG A 80 16.93 -15.77 -10.99
CA ARG A 80 17.95 -16.76 -10.61
C ARG A 80 17.45 -17.77 -9.58
N GLY A 81 16.15 -18.04 -9.57
CA GLY A 81 15.52 -19.01 -8.67
C GLY A 81 15.19 -18.48 -7.29
N TYR A 82 15.32 -17.18 -7.03
CA TYR A 82 14.98 -16.57 -5.73
C TYR A 82 14.28 -15.21 -5.89
N GLY A 83 13.60 -14.78 -4.82
CA GLY A 83 13.00 -13.46 -4.68
C GLY A 83 13.20 -12.94 -3.25
N HIS A 84 13.01 -11.65 -3.04
CA HIS A 84 13.21 -11.01 -1.74
C HIS A 84 11.94 -10.34 -1.24
N PHE A 85 11.44 -10.75 -0.08
CA PHE A 85 10.43 -9.98 0.62
C PHE A 85 11.00 -8.64 1.09
N THR A 86 10.16 -7.63 1.06
CA THR A 86 10.55 -6.26 1.38
C THR A 86 10.02 -5.85 2.75
N THR A 87 10.60 -4.82 3.34
CA THR A 87 10.08 -4.20 4.57
C THR A 87 8.71 -3.51 4.41
N ARG A 88 8.08 -3.61 3.23
CA ARG A 88 6.70 -3.18 2.95
C ARG A 88 5.84 -4.31 2.40
N GLN A 89 6.18 -5.54 2.77
CA GLN A 89 5.43 -6.76 2.48
C GLN A 89 5.33 -7.15 0.99
N ASN A 90 5.91 -6.35 0.08
CA ASN A 90 6.07 -6.71 -1.34
C ASN A 90 7.14 -7.80 -1.56
N LEU A 91 7.31 -8.22 -2.82
CA LEU A 91 8.41 -9.07 -3.29
C LEU A 91 9.21 -8.40 -4.41
N GLN A 92 10.53 -8.65 -4.48
CA GLN A 92 11.42 -8.14 -5.52
C GLN A 92 12.29 -9.22 -6.18
N TYR A 93 12.45 -9.09 -7.50
CA TYR A 93 13.38 -9.79 -8.38
C TYR A 93 14.47 -8.81 -8.84
N ASN A 94 15.71 -9.23 -9.07
CA ASN A 94 16.84 -8.31 -9.34
C ASN A 94 17.56 -8.53 -10.67
N TRP A 95 17.25 -9.61 -11.40
CA TRP A 95 17.97 -9.99 -12.62
C TRP A 95 17.10 -9.96 -13.87
N ILE A 96 16.05 -9.16 -13.86
CA ILE A 96 15.06 -9.10 -14.93
C ILE A 96 15.65 -8.41 -16.16
N LYS A 97 15.43 -9.01 -17.33
CA LYS A 97 15.71 -8.39 -18.62
C LYS A 97 14.56 -7.49 -19.03
N LEU A 98 14.87 -6.42 -19.76
CA LEU A 98 13.86 -5.46 -20.21
C LEU A 98 12.81 -6.13 -21.11
N GLU A 99 13.24 -6.98 -22.05
CA GLU A 99 12.38 -7.69 -23.00
C GLU A 99 11.39 -8.64 -22.32
N ASP A 100 11.78 -9.25 -21.20
CA ASP A 100 10.95 -10.21 -20.45
C ASP A 100 9.94 -9.50 -19.52
N ALA A 101 10.16 -8.23 -19.19
CA ALA A 101 9.38 -7.54 -18.16
C ALA A 101 7.87 -7.52 -18.44
N PRO A 102 7.37 -7.26 -19.68
CA PRO A 102 5.94 -7.33 -19.97
C PRO A 102 5.35 -8.74 -19.81
N ASP A 103 6.10 -9.80 -20.13
CA ASP A 103 5.65 -11.19 -19.97
C ASP A 103 5.53 -11.58 -18.50
N ILE A 104 6.45 -11.09 -17.65
CA ILE A 104 6.33 -11.28 -16.20
C ILE A 104 5.05 -10.62 -15.67
N LEU A 105 4.72 -9.41 -16.14
CA LEU A 105 3.48 -8.74 -15.72
C LEU A 105 2.23 -9.48 -16.23
N ALA A 106 2.27 -10.05 -17.43
CA ALA A 106 1.20 -10.89 -17.95
C ALA A 106 1.02 -12.17 -17.11
N ASP A 107 2.13 -12.85 -16.75
CA ASP A 107 2.10 -14.03 -15.88
C ASP A 107 1.52 -13.69 -14.50
N LEU A 108 1.92 -12.56 -13.89
CA LEU A 108 1.35 -12.07 -12.62
C LEU A 108 -0.16 -11.80 -12.73
N ALA A 109 -0.62 -11.22 -13.83
CA ALA A 109 -2.03 -10.89 -14.03
C ALA A 109 -2.93 -12.15 -14.00
N THR A 110 -2.42 -13.32 -14.39
CA THR A 110 -3.18 -14.59 -14.35
C THR A 110 -3.58 -15.06 -12.95
N VAL A 111 -2.95 -14.50 -11.92
CA VAL A 111 -3.21 -14.80 -10.50
C VAL A 111 -3.54 -13.53 -9.71
N GLU A 112 -4.10 -12.52 -10.39
CA GLU A 112 -4.59 -11.28 -9.76
C GLU A 112 -3.46 -10.52 -9.03
N MET A 113 -2.27 -10.47 -9.64
CA MET A 113 -1.12 -9.72 -9.14
C MET A 113 -0.62 -8.69 -10.18
N HIS A 114 0.04 -7.63 -9.69
CA HIS A 114 0.57 -6.57 -10.55
C HIS A 114 1.85 -5.94 -9.98
N ALA A 115 2.47 -5.04 -10.74
CA ALA A 115 3.61 -4.21 -10.30
C ALA A 115 3.29 -2.69 -10.30
N ILE A 116 2.03 -2.33 -10.55
CA ILE A 116 1.52 -0.95 -10.61
C ILE A 116 1.91 -0.15 -9.36
N GLN A 117 2.45 1.05 -9.57
CA GLN A 117 2.79 2.06 -8.55
C GLN A 117 3.69 1.55 -7.39
N THR A 118 4.42 0.45 -7.58
CA THR A 118 5.36 -0.04 -6.56
C THR A 118 6.63 0.82 -6.42
N SER A 119 6.79 1.76 -7.35
CA SER A 119 8.00 2.54 -7.64
C SER A 119 7.60 3.96 -8.15
N GLY A 120 8.55 4.85 -8.46
CA GLY A 120 8.21 6.20 -8.94
C GLY A 120 7.75 7.21 -7.87
N ASN A 121 7.17 8.33 -8.32
CA ASN A 121 6.70 9.47 -7.51
C ASN A 121 5.17 9.46 -7.34
N CYS A 122 4.67 8.36 -6.80
CA CYS A 122 3.24 8.14 -6.54
C CYS A 122 3.07 7.45 -5.18
N ILE A 123 1.82 7.19 -4.83
CA ILE A 123 1.42 6.37 -3.69
C ILE A 123 1.91 4.94 -3.91
N ARG A 124 2.61 4.38 -2.92
CA ARG A 124 3.12 3.01 -2.93
C ARG A 124 2.10 2.06 -2.30
N ASN A 125 2.44 0.77 -2.30
CA ASN A 125 1.68 -0.27 -1.60
C ASN A 125 1.17 0.20 -0.23
N ILE A 126 -0.13 0.00 0.01
CA ILE A 126 -0.77 0.22 1.31
C ILE A 126 -0.42 -0.97 2.18
N SER A 127 0.27 -0.71 3.30
CA SER A 127 0.76 -1.76 4.21
C SER A 127 -0.19 -1.91 5.40
N SER A 128 -0.23 -3.10 5.99
CA SER A 128 -0.95 -3.35 7.24
C SER A 128 -0.14 -4.23 8.18
N ASP A 129 -0.68 -4.53 9.36
CA ASP A 129 -0.11 -5.51 10.29
C ASP A 129 -0.10 -6.91 9.64
N GLN A 130 0.99 -7.66 9.81
CA GLN A 130 1.09 -9.05 9.31
C GLN A 130 0.03 -9.99 9.91
N PHE A 131 -0.54 -9.64 11.07
CA PHE A 131 -1.58 -10.42 11.73
C PHE A 131 -3.00 -9.84 11.55
N ALA A 132 -3.17 -8.83 10.70
CA ALA A 132 -4.45 -8.17 10.47
C ALA A 132 -5.59 -9.15 10.14
N GLY A 133 -6.71 -9.02 10.85
CA GLY A 133 -7.88 -9.90 10.75
C GLY A 133 -7.75 -11.21 11.53
N ALA A 134 -6.70 -11.36 12.34
CA ALA A 134 -6.39 -12.57 13.09
C ALA A 134 -5.83 -12.31 14.50
N THR A 135 -5.90 -11.07 15.00
CA THR A 135 -5.46 -10.75 16.37
C THR A 135 -6.63 -10.43 17.29
N ALA A 136 -6.47 -10.71 18.58
CA ALA A 136 -7.48 -10.38 19.59
C ALA A 136 -7.45 -8.91 20.03
N ASP A 137 -6.35 -8.19 19.73
CA ASP A 137 -6.12 -6.81 20.16
C ASP A 137 -6.52 -5.76 19.11
N GLU A 138 -6.95 -6.19 17.92
CA GLU A 138 -7.42 -5.27 16.89
C GLU A 138 -8.88 -4.85 17.13
N VAL A 139 -9.20 -3.57 16.91
CA VAL A 139 -10.57 -3.07 17.08
C VAL A 139 -11.52 -3.54 15.99
N GLU A 140 -11.01 -3.70 14.76
CA GLU A 140 -11.66 -4.21 13.54
C GLU A 140 -10.55 -4.70 12.58
N ASP A 141 -10.89 -5.50 11.58
CA ASP A 141 -9.95 -5.86 10.50
C ASP A 141 -9.54 -4.62 9.68
N PRO A 142 -8.25 -4.24 9.61
CA PRO A 142 -7.79 -3.08 8.86
C PRO A 142 -7.66 -3.33 7.35
N ARG A 143 -7.72 -4.57 6.88
CA ARG A 143 -7.48 -4.93 5.46
C ARG A 143 -8.54 -4.36 4.50
N PRO A 144 -9.86 -4.36 4.81
CA PRO A 144 -10.84 -3.66 3.99
C PRO A 144 -10.53 -2.18 3.77
N TRP A 145 -10.04 -1.49 4.80
CA TRP A 145 -9.62 -0.08 4.70
C TRP A 145 -8.38 0.10 3.85
N ALA A 146 -7.40 -0.80 4.01
CA ALA A 146 -6.20 -0.80 3.17
C ALA A 146 -6.53 -1.07 1.70
N GLU A 147 -7.48 -1.96 1.41
CA GLU A 147 -7.97 -2.25 0.06
C GLU A 147 -8.75 -1.06 -0.53
N LEU A 148 -9.63 -0.42 0.24
CA LEU A 148 -10.31 0.80 -0.19
C LEU A 148 -9.32 1.90 -0.58
N LEU A 149 -8.31 2.15 0.26
CA LEU A 149 -7.23 3.11 -0.03
C LEU A 149 -6.41 2.70 -1.26
N ARG A 150 -6.18 1.38 -1.46
CA ARG A 150 -5.48 0.88 -2.65
C ARG A 150 -6.28 1.18 -3.91
N GLN A 151 -7.58 0.87 -3.94
CA GLN A 151 -8.43 1.12 -5.09
C GLN A 151 -8.53 2.62 -5.39
N TRP A 152 -8.77 3.45 -4.37
CA TRP A 152 -8.79 4.91 -4.52
C TRP A 152 -7.47 5.49 -5.06
N SER A 153 -6.32 5.01 -4.57
CA SER A 153 -5.02 5.56 -4.96
C SER A 153 -4.51 5.06 -6.32
N THR A 154 -5.05 3.95 -6.81
CA THR A 154 -4.61 3.34 -8.07
C THR A 154 -5.06 4.18 -9.25
N PHE A 155 -4.10 4.65 -10.06
CA PHE A 155 -4.33 5.58 -11.17
C PHE A 155 -5.02 6.91 -10.80
N HIS A 156 -4.93 7.33 -9.53
CA HIS A 156 -5.52 8.59 -9.10
C HIS A 156 -4.96 9.76 -9.93
N PRO A 157 -5.80 10.53 -10.64
CA PRO A 157 -5.33 11.53 -11.62
C PRO A 157 -4.51 12.63 -10.96
N GLU A 158 -4.91 13.07 -9.76
CA GLU A 158 -4.19 14.12 -9.03
C GLU A 158 -2.86 13.64 -8.41
N PHE A 159 -2.74 12.35 -8.03
CA PHE A 159 -1.63 11.84 -7.22
C PHE A 159 -0.68 10.92 -7.99
N SER A 160 -0.82 10.86 -9.32
CA SER A 160 0.08 10.12 -10.20
C SER A 160 1.47 10.80 -10.34
N TYR A 161 1.60 12.07 -9.91
CA TYR A 161 2.84 12.85 -9.98
C TYR A 161 3.11 13.68 -8.71
N LEU A 162 3.14 12.98 -7.58
CA LEU A 162 3.49 13.59 -6.30
C LEU A 162 4.92 14.16 -6.31
N PRO A 163 5.26 15.11 -5.41
CA PRO A 163 6.62 15.62 -5.31
C PRO A 163 7.67 14.50 -5.10
N ARG A 164 7.30 13.43 -4.37
CA ARG A 164 8.14 12.24 -4.16
C ARG A 164 7.28 11.03 -3.77
N LYS A 165 7.91 9.85 -3.65
CA LYS A 165 7.28 8.59 -3.17
C LYS A 165 6.47 8.81 -1.90
N PHE A 166 5.29 8.20 -1.84
CA PHE A 166 4.34 8.36 -0.75
C PHE A 166 3.88 7.01 -0.21
N LYS A 167 3.87 6.83 1.11
CA LYS A 167 3.63 5.56 1.79
C LYS A 167 2.48 5.71 2.77
N ILE A 168 1.52 4.80 2.70
CA ILE A 168 0.42 4.71 3.65
C ILE A 168 0.51 3.37 4.38
N ALA A 169 0.17 3.35 5.66
CA ALA A 169 -0.07 2.13 6.41
C ALA A 169 -1.32 2.26 7.29
N VAL A 170 -2.00 1.13 7.49
CA VAL A 170 -3.22 1.01 8.28
C VAL A 170 -3.03 -0.08 9.34
N ILE A 171 -3.30 0.24 10.60
CA ILE A 171 -3.30 -0.72 11.70
C ILE A 171 -4.57 -0.52 12.54
N ALA A 172 -5.02 -1.58 13.21
CA ALA A 172 -6.18 -1.53 14.08
C ALA A 172 -5.90 -1.95 15.53
N ALA A 173 -4.62 -2.09 15.89
CA ALA A 173 -4.15 -2.41 17.23
C ALA A 173 -3.45 -1.20 17.88
N GLU A 174 -3.35 -1.23 19.21
CA GLU A 174 -2.59 -0.24 19.98
C GLU A 174 -1.07 -0.43 19.75
N GLU A 175 -0.61 -1.69 19.69
CA GLU A 175 0.77 -2.00 19.36
C GLU A 175 1.05 -1.75 17.87
N ASP A 176 1.98 -0.84 17.58
CA ASP A 176 2.33 -0.45 16.20
C ASP A 176 3.25 -1.48 15.51
N ARG A 177 2.68 -2.63 15.13
CA ARG A 177 3.38 -3.69 14.38
C ARG A 177 3.64 -3.33 12.91
N ALA A 178 2.88 -2.39 12.36
CA ALA A 178 3.02 -1.92 10.98
C ALA A 178 4.00 -0.73 10.83
N ALA A 179 4.52 -0.21 11.94
CA ALA A 179 5.33 1.00 12.00
C ALA A 179 4.65 2.21 11.30
N VAL A 180 3.36 2.45 11.58
CA VAL A 180 2.54 3.47 10.93
C VAL A 180 3.13 4.87 11.11
N LYS A 181 3.79 5.16 12.23
CA LYS A 181 4.46 6.46 12.46
C LYS A 181 5.68 6.70 11.57
N LEU A 182 6.16 5.68 10.85
CA LEU A 182 7.28 5.77 9.90
C LEU A 182 6.80 5.90 8.44
N HIS A 183 5.50 5.99 8.22
CA HIS A 183 4.88 6.18 6.92
C HIS A 183 4.65 7.66 6.62
N ASP A 184 4.44 7.98 5.34
CA ASP A 184 4.12 9.35 4.94
C ASP A 184 2.73 9.74 5.53
N ILE A 185 1.78 8.79 5.52
CA ILE A 185 0.57 8.78 6.36
C ILE A 185 0.50 7.44 7.12
N GLY A 186 0.28 7.50 8.42
CA GLY A 186 -0.07 6.36 9.27
C GLY A 186 -1.51 6.49 9.77
N LEU A 187 -2.28 5.40 9.66
CA LEU A 187 -3.67 5.34 10.09
C LEU A 187 -3.79 4.28 11.17
N GLN A 188 -4.19 4.68 12.37
CA GLN A 188 -4.43 3.78 13.50
C GLN A 188 -5.92 3.80 13.85
N MET A 189 -6.61 2.68 13.67
CA MET A 189 -7.98 2.53 14.14
C MET A 189 -7.99 2.43 15.67
N HIS A 190 -8.90 3.17 16.30
CA HIS A 190 -9.09 3.12 17.75
C HIS A 190 -10.53 3.56 18.09
N ARG A 191 -10.92 3.33 19.35
CA ARG A 191 -12.17 3.85 19.91
C ARG A 191 -11.91 5.19 20.59
N ASN A 192 -12.77 6.18 20.35
CA ASN A 192 -12.77 7.42 21.12
C ASN A 192 -13.45 7.24 22.49
N ASP A 193 -13.48 8.31 23.29
CA ASP A 193 -14.11 8.32 24.62
C ASP A 193 -15.62 8.01 24.59
N ALA A 194 -16.29 8.22 23.45
CA ALA A 194 -17.70 7.87 23.23
C ALA A 194 -17.90 6.41 22.76
N GLY A 195 -16.82 5.65 22.57
CA GLY A 195 -16.85 4.26 22.11
C GLY A 195 -16.93 4.07 20.59
N GLU A 196 -16.93 5.17 19.83
CA GLU A 196 -16.99 5.15 18.37
C GLU A 196 -15.64 4.77 17.77
N ILE A 197 -15.66 3.92 16.74
CA ILE A 197 -14.44 3.51 16.04
C ILE A 197 -14.15 4.52 14.93
N GLY A 198 -12.90 5.00 14.90
CA GLY A 198 -12.39 5.90 13.88
C GLY A 198 -10.88 5.80 13.77
N PHE A 199 -10.25 6.80 13.18
CA PHE A 199 -8.82 6.81 12.87
C PHE A 199 -8.09 7.94 13.59
N ARG A 200 -7.00 7.60 14.26
CA ARG A 200 -5.93 8.54 14.59
C ARG A 200 -5.01 8.65 13.37
N VAL A 201 -4.77 9.87 12.92
CA VAL A 201 -4.03 10.15 11.68
C VAL A 201 -2.68 10.76 11.99
N PHE A 202 -1.63 10.06 11.59
CA PHE A 202 -0.24 10.50 11.65
C PHE A 202 0.25 10.92 10.27
N VAL A 203 0.98 12.02 10.16
CA VAL A 203 1.51 12.48 8.86
C VAL A 203 2.95 12.97 9.00
N GLY A 204 3.79 12.66 8.02
CA GLY A 204 5.17 13.17 7.97
C GLY A 204 6.23 12.25 8.56
N GLY A 205 6.04 10.93 8.51
CA GLY A 205 7.04 9.96 8.93
C GLY A 205 8.04 9.59 7.83
N GLY A 206 9.15 8.96 8.22
CA GLY A 206 9.97 8.19 7.28
C GLY A 206 11.44 8.05 7.64
N MET A 207 11.94 6.82 7.52
CA MET A 207 13.32 6.40 7.81
C MET A 207 14.33 6.65 6.66
N GLY A 208 14.18 7.77 5.95
CA GLY A 208 15.19 8.18 4.94
C GLY A 208 16.46 8.72 5.60
N ARG A 209 17.28 9.44 4.83
CA ARG A 209 18.52 10.10 5.32
C ARG A 209 18.34 10.89 6.62
N THR A 210 17.21 11.59 6.75
CA THR A 210 16.82 12.28 7.98
C THR A 210 15.61 11.56 8.58
N PRO A 211 15.77 10.60 9.51
CA PRO A 211 14.65 9.87 10.08
C PRO A 211 13.72 10.81 10.86
N MET A 212 12.41 10.63 10.70
CA MET A 212 11.38 11.43 11.36
C MET A 212 10.21 10.50 11.75
N ILE A 213 9.71 10.69 12.97
CA ILE A 213 8.49 10.05 13.48
C ILE A 213 7.33 11.01 13.18
N ALA A 214 6.27 10.49 12.56
CA ALA A 214 5.10 11.29 12.21
C ALA A 214 4.40 11.80 13.49
N PRO A 215 4.16 13.11 13.64
CA PRO A 215 3.24 13.63 14.64
C PRO A 215 1.80 13.20 14.36
N VAL A 216 0.96 13.21 15.39
CA VAL A 216 -0.49 13.17 15.21
C VAL A 216 -0.92 14.49 14.56
N ILE A 217 -1.63 14.40 13.45
CA ILE A 217 -2.26 15.55 12.80
C ILE A 217 -3.72 15.67 13.23
N ARG A 218 -4.38 14.53 13.46
CA ARG A 218 -5.73 14.49 13.99
C ARG A 218 -5.96 13.26 14.85
N GLU A 219 -6.43 13.48 16.07
CA GLU A 219 -6.68 12.41 17.03
C GLU A 219 -7.82 11.50 16.57
N PHE A 220 -8.86 12.04 15.94
CA PHE A 220 -10.02 11.25 15.53
C PHE A 220 -10.63 11.73 14.20
N VAL A 221 -10.71 10.80 13.25
CA VAL A 221 -11.46 10.91 11.98
C VAL A 221 -12.47 9.78 11.95
N ALA A 222 -13.75 10.11 11.73
CA ALA A 222 -14.80 9.10 11.61
C ALA A 222 -14.55 8.20 10.37
N LYS A 223 -15.01 6.96 10.40
CA LYS A 223 -14.82 6.00 9.29
C LYS A 223 -15.32 6.54 7.94
N ALA A 224 -16.48 7.20 7.95
CA ALA A 224 -17.08 7.81 6.75
C ALA A 224 -16.25 8.96 6.16
N ASP A 225 -15.41 9.59 6.97
CA ASP A 225 -14.64 10.78 6.64
C ASP A 225 -13.18 10.46 6.25
N LEU A 226 -12.77 9.18 6.32
CA LEU A 226 -11.37 8.79 6.19
C LEU A 226 -10.77 9.20 4.84
N LEU A 227 -11.45 8.88 3.74
CA LEU A 227 -10.89 9.10 2.41
C LEU A 227 -10.77 10.58 2.09
N SER A 228 -11.81 11.38 2.32
CA SER A 228 -11.72 12.83 2.15
C SER A 228 -10.64 13.46 3.03
N TYR A 229 -10.39 12.94 4.24
CA TYR A 229 -9.30 13.43 5.10
C TYR A 229 -7.91 13.05 4.58
N VAL A 230 -7.72 11.80 4.15
CA VAL A 230 -6.46 11.34 3.52
C VAL A 230 -6.20 12.14 2.25
N GLU A 231 -7.23 12.37 1.45
CA GLU A 231 -7.15 13.18 0.25
C GLU A 231 -6.68 14.61 0.58
N ALA A 232 -7.30 15.28 1.54
CA ALA A 232 -6.88 16.62 1.99
C ALA A 232 -5.40 16.65 2.43
N CYS A 233 -4.94 15.66 3.20
CA CYS A 233 -3.52 15.52 3.55
C CYS A 233 -2.61 15.47 2.30
N LEU A 234 -2.99 14.66 1.31
CA LEU A 234 -2.24 14.54 0.06
C LEU A 234 -2.29 15.82 -0.78
N ARG A 235 -3.44 16.50 -0.88
CA ARG A 235 -3.57 17.75 -1.65
C ARG A 235 -2.70 18.86 -1.09
N VAL A 236 -2.65 19.02 0.24
CA VAL A 236 -1.72 19.95 0.91
C VAL A 236 -0.27 19.61 0.55
N TYR A 237 0.11 18.34 0.62
CA TYR A 237 1.45 17.92 0.20
C TYR A 237 1.71 18.13 -1.30
N ASN A 238 0.73 17.86 -2.16
CA ASN A 238 0.85 18.01 -3.59
C ASN A 238 1.06 19.48 -3.97
N ARG A 239 0.34 20.39 -3.31
CA ARG A 239 0.40 21.84 -3.52
C ARG A 239 1.70 22.46 -3.01
N TYR A 240 2.10 22.14 -1.77
CA TYR A 240 3.20 22.83 -1.09
C TYR A 240 4.51 22.03 -1.02
N GLY A 241 4.49 20.75 -1.40
CA GLY A 241 5.67 19.91 -1.40
C GLY A 241 6.71 20.35 -2.44
N ARG A 242 7.97 20.41 -2.01
CA ARG A 242 9.12 20.80 -2.85
C ARG A 242 9.33 19.85 -4.02
N ARG A 243 9.61 20.42 -5.21
CA ARG A 243 9.98 19.69 -6.43
C ARG A 243 11.36 20.07 -6.98
N ASP A 244 11.97 21.12 -6.42
CA ASP A 244 13.28 21.66 -6.79
C ASP A 244 14.44 20.80 -6.27
N ASN A 245 14.27 20.16 -5.10
CA ASN A 245 15.30 19.32 -4.49
C ASN A 245 14.73 17.97 -4.05
N ILE A 246 15.12 16.90 -4.77
CA ILE A 246 14.64 15.53 -4.52
C ILE A 246 14.93 15.01 -3.10
N TYR A 247 15.94 15.54 -2.43
CA TYR A 247 16.32 15.16 -1.06
C TYR A 247 15.46 15.86 0.00
N LYS A 248 14.78 16.96 -0.38
CA LYS A 248 13.85 17.72 0.46
C LYS A 248 12.38 17.59 0.03
N ALA A 249 12.09 16.77 -0.98
CA ALA A 249 10.77 16.64 -1.59
C ALA A 249 9.76 15.74 -0.85
N ARG A 250 10.12 15.12 0.28
CA ARG A 250 9.20 14.20 1.03
C ARG A 250 8.30 14.99 1.98
N ILE A 251 7.06 14.52 2.19
CA ILE A 251 6.08 15.17 3.07
C ILE A 251 6.60 15.42 4.48
N LYS A 252 7.42 14.52 5.03
CA LYS A 252 8.07 14.73 6.34
C LYS A 252 8.86 16.04 6.44
N ILE A 253 9.44 16.49 5.33
CA ILE A 253 10.17 17.76 5.27
C ILE A 253 9.18 18.93 5.31
N LEU A 254 8.09 18.83 4.54
CA LEU A 254 7.01 19.83 4.56
C LEU A 254 6.40 19.97 5.98
N VAL A 255 6.01 18.86 6.60
CA VAL A 255 5.44 18.84 7.96
C VAL A 255 6.43 19.39 8.98
N HIS A 256 7.73 19.08 8.84
CA HIS A 256 8.77 19.61 9.70
C HIS A 256 8.99 21.13 9.53
N GLU A 257 9.01 21.62 8.28
CA GLU A 257 9.22 23.05 7.98
C GLU A 257 8.01 23.92 8.38
N LEU A 258 6.78 23.43 8.19
CA LEU A 258 5.56 24.13 8.63
C LEU A 258 5.32 24.01 10.14
N GLY A 259 5.68 22.86 10.72
CA GLY A 259 5.20 22.43 12.02
C GLY A 259 3.84 21.73 11.94
N ALA A 260 3.62 20.77 12.86
CA ALA A 260 2.43 19.91 12.85
C ALA A 260 1.11 20.70 12.95
N ALA A 261 1.07 21.75 13.80
CA ALA A 261 -0.13 22.56 14.01
C ALA A 261 -0.53 23.35 12.75
N GLU A 262 0.43 23.94 12.03
CA GLU A 262 0.13 24.68 10.81
C GLU A 262 -0.23 23.72 9.66
N TYR A 263 0.47 22.58 9.55
CA TYR A 263 0.07 21.55 8.59
C TYR A 263 -1.36 21.05 8.85
N ALA A 264 -1.70 20.76 10.12
CA ALA A 264 -3.06 20.37 10.51
C ALA A 264 -4.09 21.44 10.13
N ARG A 265 -3.82 22.73 10.42
CA ARG A 265 -4.70 23.84 10.02
C ARG A 265 -4.97 23.87 8.51
N GLN A 266 -3.94 23.69 7.69
CA GLN A 266 -4.08 23.64 6.23
C GLN A 266 -4.86 22.41 5.76
N VAL A 267 -4.66 21.26 6.42
CA VAL A 267 -5.44 20.05 6.13
C VAL A 267 -6.91 20.24 6.47
N GLU A 268 -7.25 20.86 7.60
CA GLU A 268 -8.64 21.15 7.96
C GLU A 268 -9.33 22.09 6.95
N GLU A 269 -8.61 23.12 6.50
CA GLU A 269 -9.10 24.05 5.47
C GLU A 269 -9.35 23.34 4.12
N GLU A 270 -8.38 22.53 3.68
CA GLU A 270 -8.53 21.75 2.45
C GLU A 270 -9.60 20.66 2.59
N TRP A 271 -9.73 20.03 3.76
CA TRP A 271 -10.74 18.99 4.01
C TRP A 271 -12.15 19.55 3.98
N ALA A 272 -12.37 20.75 4.51
CA ALA A 272 -13.64 21.46 4.37
C ALA A 272 -14.01 21.66 2.89
N HIS A 273 -13.03 21.99 2.04
CA HIS A 273 -13.23 22.09 0.60
C HIS A 273 -13.47 20.73 -0.05
N VAL A 274 -12.65 19.71 0.22
CA VAL A 274 -12.80 18.35 -0.34
C VAL A 274 -14.19 17.77 -0.06
N LYS A 275 -14.76 18.00 1.13
CA LYS A 275 -16.12 17.57 1.46
C LYS A 275 -17.20 18.18 0.55
N THR A 276 -16.97 19.36 -0.02
CA THR A 276 -17.89 19.98 -1.00
C THR A 276 -17.85 19.31 -2.37
N LEU A 277 -16.80 18.53 -2.66
CA LEU A 277 -16.60 17.89 -3.96
C LEU A 277 -17.33 16.53 -4.07
N GLY A 278 -17.78 15.96 -2.95
CA GLY A 278 -18.49 14.68 -2.94
C GLY A 278 -17.64 13.51 -3.43
N LEU A 279 -16.35 13.48 -3.05
CA LEU A 279 -15.37 12.49 -3.51
C LEU A 279 -15.34 11.22 -2.65
N ASP A 280 -16.11 11.17 -1.57
CA ASP A 280 -16.24 9.96 -0.77
C ASP A 280 -16.86 8.82 -1.60
N PRO A 281 -16.50 7.55 -1.33
CA PRO A 281 -17.00 6.43 -2.11
C PRO A 281 -18.52 6.36 -2.13
N PRO A 282 -19.09 5.76 -3.20
CA PRO A 282 -20.52 5.46 -3.23
C PRO A 282 -20.96 4.67 -1.99
N PRO A 283 -22.17 4.91 -1.47
CA PRO A 283 -22.73 4.09 -0.40
C PRO A 283 -22.69 2.60 -0.74
N GLY A 284 -22.23 1.75 0.18
CA GLY A 284 -22.12 0.31 -0.04
C GLY A 284 -20.77 -0.16 -0.59
N GLU A 285 -19.91 0.74 -1.06
CA GLU A 285 -18.63 0.35 -1.68
C GLU A 285 -17.65 -0.24 -0.67
N PHE A 286 -17.61 0.32 0.55
CA PHE A 286 -16.82 -0.27 1.63
C PHE A 286 -17.35 -1.65 2.01
N GLU A 287 -18.67 -1.82 2.12
CA GLU A 287 -19.31 -3.09 2.45
C GLU A 287 -19.02 -4.16 1.37
N ARG A 288 -19.04 -3.78 0.09
CA ARG A 288 -18.64 -4.64 -1.03
C ARG A 288 -17.21 -5.15 -0.85
N ILE A 289 -16.26 -4.25 -0.57
CA ILE A 289 -14.85 -4.60 -0.34
C ILE A 289 -14.73 -5.49 0.90
N ALA A 290 -15.35 -5.11 2.02
CA ALA A 290 -15.28 -5.82 3.28
C ALA A 290 -15.79 -7.26 3.19
N ALA A 291 -16.79 -7.54 2.34
CA ALA A 291 -17.30 -8.89 2.12
C ALA A 291 -16.22 -9.89 1.64
N PHE A 292 -15.16 -9.44 0.96
CA PHE A 292 -14.04 -10.30 0.54
C PHE A 292 -13.07 -10.66 1.67
N PHE A 293 -13.22 -10.05 2.84
CA PHE A 293 -12.39 -10.29 4.03
C PHE A 293 -13.16 -10.99 5.15
N ALA A 294 -14.37 -11.50 4.85
CA ALA A 294 -15.13 -12.28 5.80
C ALA A 294 -14.28 -13.43 6.36
N PRO A 295 -14.34 -13.68 7.69
CA PRO A 295 -13.63 -14.79 8.30
C PRO A 295 -14.13 -16.13 7.73
N PRO A 296 -13.30 -17.18 7.78
CA PRO A 296 -13.79 -18.53 7.49
C PRO A 296 -14.91 -18.90 8.47
N ALA A 297 -15.73 -19.87 8.08
CA ALA A 297 -16.76 -20.41 8.97
C ALA A 297 -16.11 -21.17 10.14
N TYR A 298 -15.88 -20.47 11.25
CA TYR A 298 -15.40 -21.08 12.48
C TYR A 298 -16.48 -21.97 13.11
N ALA A 299 -16.06 -23.07 13.74
CA ALA A 299 -16.97 -23.88 14.54
C ALA A 299 -17.46 -23.09 15.76
N ALA A 300 -18.77 -23.07 15.98
CA ALA A 300 -19.38 -22.39 17.12
C ALA A 300 -19.39 -23.30 18.36
N GLY A 301 -19.33 -22.70 19.55
CA GLY A 301 -19.44 -23.42 20.83
C GLY A 301 -18.18 -24.19 21.23
N LEU A 302 -17.02 -23.87 20.64
CA LEU A 302 -15.73 -24.33 21.13
C LEU A 302 -15.35 -23.58 22.41
N SER A 303 -14.53 -24.20 23.25
CA SER A 303 -13.95 -23.56 24.43
C SER A 303 -12.92 -22.50 24.02
N ASP A 304 -12.87 -21.38 24.76
CA ASP A 304 -11.78 -20.41 24.65
C ASP A 304 -10.49 -20.91 25.36
N GLU A 305 -10.58 -21.99 26.13
CA GLU A 305 -9.41 -22.64 26.72
C GLU A 305 -8.57 -23.32 25.63
N ILE A 306 -7.28 -23.00 25.60
CA ILE A 306 -6.33 -23.59 24.64
C ILE A 306 -6.18 -25.08 24.96
N ASP A 307 -6.56 -25.93 24.01
CA ASP A 307 -6.35 -27.38 24.11
C ASP A 307 -4.86 -27.71 23.98
N ARG A 308 -4.24 -28.12 25.09
CA ARG A 308 -2.82 -28.49 25.17
C ARG A 308 -2.59 -30.01 25.12
N ASN A 309 -3.59 -30.80 24.75
CA ASN A 309 -3.48 -32.27 24.72
C ASN A 309 -2.49 -32.77 23.65
N ASP A 310 -2.27 -31.99 22.59
CA ASP A 310 -1.21 -32.24 21.60
C ASP A 310 0.14 -31.72 22.14
N PRO A 311 1.14 -32.60 22.39
CA PRO A 311 2.43 -32.20 22.92
C PRO A 311 3.23 -31.25 22.02
N ASP A 312 3.12 -31.40 20.70
CA ASP A 312 3.82 -30.54 19.73
C ASP A 312 3.20 -29.15 19.74
N PHE A 313 1.87 -29.07 19.80
CA PHE A 313 1.16 -27.80 19.94
C PHE A 313 1.43 -27.13 21.30
N ALA A 314 1.44 -27.89 22.40
CA ALA A 314 1.76 -27.35 23.72
C ALA A 314 3.19 -26.78 23.78
N ALA A 315 4.17 -27.48 23.20
CA ALA A 315 5.54 -27.00 23.10
C ALA A 315 5.69 -25.78 22.18
N TRP A 316 4.88 -25.70 21.12
CA TRP A 316 4.80 -24.51 20.27
C TRP A 316 4.22 -23.32 21.05
N LEU A 317 3.14 -23.52 21.80
CA LEU A 317 2.48 -22.47 22.58
C LEU A 317 3.45 -21.84 23.58
N ASP A 318 4.15 -22.65 24.38
CA ASP A 318 5.11 -22.18 25.40
C ASP A 318 6.27 -21.34 24.84
N ARG A 319 6.52 -21.40 23.53
CA ARG A 319 7.61 -20.69 22.85
C ARG A 319 7.15 -19.46 22.08
N ASN A 320 5.89 -19.39 21.67
CA ASN A 320 5.42 -18.43 20.66
C ASN A 320 4.29 -17.51 21.17
N VAL A 321 3.65 -17.82 22.30
CA VAL A 321 2.56 -17.04 22.92
C VAL A 321 2.95 -16.67 24.34
#